data_AF-P57730-F1
#
_entry.id   AF-P57730-F1
#
_cell.length_a   1.000
_cell.length_b   1.000
_cell.length_c   1.000
_cell.angle_alpha   90.00
_cell.angle_beta   90.00
_cell.angle_gamma   90.00
#
_symmetry.space_group_name_H-M   'P 1'
#
loop_
_entity.id
_entity.type
_entity.pdbx_description
1 polymer ?
#
loop_
_entity_poly.entity_id
_entity_poly.type
_entity_poly.pdbx_seq_one_letter_code
_entity_poly.pdbx_strand_id
1 'polypeptide(L)'
;MADQLLRKKRRIFIHSVGAGTINALLDCLLEDEVISQEDMNKVRDENDTVMDKARVLIDLVTGKGPKSCCKFIKHLCEEDPQLASKMGLH
;
A
#
# COMPACT_ATOMS: atom_id res chain seq x y z
N MET A 1 1.34 11.20 -11.10
CA MET A 1 0.88 10.09 -11.96
C MET A 1 0.66 8.82 -11.16
N ALA A 2 1.65 8.33 -10.40
CA ALA A 2 1.50 7.16 -9.54
C ALA A 2 0.31 7.27 -8.56
N ASP A 3 0.13 8.43 -7.95
CA ASP A 3 -1.00 8.76 -7.07
C ASP A 3 -2.37 8.59 -7.75
N GLN A 4 -2.50 9.05 -8.99
CA GLN A 4 -3.74 8.92 -9.76
C GLN A 4 -4.02 7.47 -10.12
N LEU A 5 -2.97 6.70 -10.45
CA LEU A 5 -3.09 5.28 -10.75
C LEU A 5 -3.54 4.50 -9.52
N LEU A 6 -2.93 4.74 -8.36
CA LEU A 6 -3.35 4.13 -7.09
C LEU A 6 -4.79 4.51 -6.74
N ARG A 7 -5.19 5.77 -6.88
CA ARG A 7 -6.59 6.19 -6.66
C ARG A 7 -7.58 5.46 -7.57
N LYS A 8 -7.23 5.27 -8.86
CA LYS A 8 -8.07 4.52 -9.82
C LYS A 8 -8.13 3.02 -9.49
N LYS A 9 -7.00 2.44 -9.07
CA LYS A 9 -6.85 1.01 -8.76
C LYS A 9 -7.11 0.66 -7.30
N ARG A 10 -7.48 1.65 -6.49
CA ARG A 10 -7.73 1.53 -5.04
C ARG A 10 -8.66 0.38 -4.69
N ARG A 11 -9.77 0.25 -5.41
CA ARG A 11 -10.72 -0.86 -5.18
C ARG A 11 -10.08 -2.22 -5.43
N ILE A 12 -9.27 -2.36 -6.48
CA ILE A 12 -8.60 -3.62 -6.79
C ILE A 12 -7.61 -3.98 -5.69
N PHE A 13 -6.83 -3.01 -5.20
CA PHE A 13 -5.92 -3.21 -4.06
C PHE A 13 -6.65 -3.75 -2.84
N ILE A 14 -7.67 -3.03 -2.38
CA ILE A 14 -8.40 -3.35 -1.14
C ILE A 14 -9.00 -4.76 -1.15
N HIS A 15 -9.47 -5.24 -2.31
CA HIS A 15 -10.11 -6.54 -2.42
C HIS A 15 -9.14 -7.68 -2.77
N SER A 16 -7.90 -7.37 -3.15
CA SER A 16 -6.96 -8.38 -3.66
C SER A 16 -5.71 -8.55 -2.82
N VAL A 17 -5.35 -7.55 -2.00
CA VAL A 17 -4.14 -7.60 -1.18
C VAL A 17 -4.30 -8.57 -0.02
N GLY A 18 -3.28 -9.41 0.18
CA GLY A 18 -3.19 -10.30 1.32
C GLY A 18 -2.56 -9.62 2.54
N ALA A 19 -2.81 -10.16 3.73
CA ALA A 19 -2.21 -9.67 4.97
C ALA A 19 -0.67 -9.70 4.96
N GLY A 20 -0.08 -10.72 4.33
CA GLY A 20 1.37 -10.83 4.15
C GLY A 20 1.93 -9.67 3.34
N THR A 21 1.35 -9.40 2.16
CA THR A 21 1.72 -8.27 1.31
C THR A 21 1.56 -6.93 2.03
N ILE A 22 0.48 -6.73 2.79
CA ILE A 22 0.30 -5.50 3.59
C ILE A 22 1.46 -5.32 4.58
N ASN A 23 1.83 -6.38 5.30
CA ASN A 23 2.90 -6.29 6.29
C ASN A 23 4.25 -5.99 5.65
N ALA A 24 4.59 -6.68 4.56
CA ALA A 24 5.82 -6.42 3.82
C ALA A 24 5.88 -4.98 3.29
N LEU A 25 4.78 -4.50 2.69
CA LEU A 25 4.68 -3.11 2.24
C LEU A 25 4.85 -2.12 3.37
N LEU A 26 4.25 -2.36 4.54
CA LEU A 26 4.42 -1.50 5.71
C LEU A 26 5.88 -1.43 6.16
N ASP A 27 6.57 -2.57 6.22
CA ASP A 27 7.98 -2.62 6.61
C ASP A 27 8.86 -1.85 5.61
N CYS A 28 8.68 -2.09 4.30
CA CYS A 28 9.38 -1.36 3.25
C CYS A 28 9.10 0.15 3.28
N LEU A 29 7.85 0.55 3.51
CA LEU A 29 7.46 1.96 3.60
C LEU A 29 8.01 2.66 4.84
N LEU A 30 8.17 1.92 5.96
CA LEU A 30 8.77 2.43 7.18
C LEU A 30 10.28 2.63 6.99
N GLU A 31 10.96 1.65 6.39
CA GLU A 31 12.39 1.75 6.02
C GLU A 31 12.65 2.92 5.08
N ASP A 32 11.73 3.18 4.15
CA ASP A 32 11.80 4.29 3.20
C ASP A 32 11.41 5.67 3.79
N GLU A 33 11.09 5.72 5.08
CA GLU A 33 10.60 6.88 5.83
C GLU A 33 9.34 7.52 5.21
N VAL A 34 8.54 6.73 4.49
CA VAL A 34 7.28 7.19 3.89
C VAL A 34 6.18 7.26 4.96
N ILE A 35 6.20 6.32 5.89
CA ILE A 35 5.27 6.21 7.01
C ILE A 35 6.05 6.22 8.31
N SER A 36 5.44 6.71 9.39
CA SER A 36 6.03 6.61 10.73
C SER A 36 5.68 5.28 11.40
N GLN A 37 6.34 4.96 12.51
CA GLN A 37 5.94 3.83 13.36
C GLN A 37 4.49 3.96 13.84
N GLU A 38 4.03 5.19 14.10
CA GLU A 38 2.64 5.46 14.48
C GLU A 38 1.68 5.12 13.33
N ASP A 39 2.00 5.52 12.10
CA ASP A 39 1.22 5.20 10.91
C ASP A 39 1.17 3.67 10.69
N MET A 40 2.30 2.97 10.88
CA MET A 40 2.34 1.51 10.80
C MET A 40 1.41 0.84 11.82
N ASN A 41 1.45 1.29 13.08
CA ASN A 41 0.59 0.75 14.13
C ASN A 41 -0.89 1.02 13.85
N LYS A 42 -1.24 2.20 13.30
CA LYS A 42 -2.61 2.49 12.84
C LYS A 42 -3.10 1.47 11.82
N VAL A 43 -2.26 1.12 10.84
CA VAL A 43 -2.63 0.12 9.84
C VAL A 43 -2.69 -1.29 10.46
N ARG A 44 -1.76 -1.65 11.35
CA ARG A 44 -1.69 -3.02 11.91
C ARG A 44 -2.71 -3.30 13.00
N ASP A 45 -2.89 -2.37 13.92
CA ASP A 45 -3.52 -2.61 15.22
C ASP A 45 -4.91 -1.98 15.32
N GLU A 46 -5.18 -0.88 14.60
CA GLU A 46 -6.49 -0.20 14.66
C GLU A 46 -7.53 -0.75 13.68
N ASN A 47 -7.19 -1.75 12.88
CA ASN A 47 -8.05 -2.28 11.82
C ASN A 47 -8.27 -3.79 11.95
N ASP A 48 -9.52 -4.20 12.08
CA ASP A 48 -9.89 -5.61 12.34
C ASP A 48 -9.70 -6.52 11.12
N THR A 49 -9.96 -6.01 9.91
CA THR A 49 -9.96 -6.82 8.69
C THR A 49 -8.83 -6.43 7.75
N VAL A 50 -8.33 -7.40 6.96
CA VAL A 50 -7.33 -7.18 5.90
C VAL A 50 -7.78 -6.08 4.93
N MET A 51 -9.08 -6.03 4.61
CA MET A 51 -9.64 -5.00 3.74
C MET A 51 -9.58 -3.60 4.34
N ASP A 52 -9.81 -3.47 5.65
CA ASP A 52 -9.71 -2.18 6.34
C ASP A 52 -8.24 -1.73 6.42
N LYS A 53 -7.32 -2.65 6.77
CA LYS A 53 -5.87 -2.41 6.72
C LYS A 53 -5.43 -1.91 5.35
N ALA A 54 -5.86 -2.59 4.28
CA ALA A 54 -5.56 -2.23 2.92
C ALA A 54 -6.08 -0.83 2.56
N ARG A 55 -7.28 -0.49 3.03
CA ARG A 55 -7.89 0.83 2.81
C ARG A 55 -7.08 1.93 3.48
N VAL A 56 -6.70 1.76 4.74
CA VAL A 56 -5.90 2.75 5.47
C VAL A 56 -4.53 2.89 4.82
N LEU A 57 -3.87 1.79 4.46
CA LEU A 57 -2.55 1.81 3.82
C LEU A 57 -2.53 2.61 2.52
N ILE A 58 -3.46 2.34 1.60
CA ILE A 58 -3.49 3.04 0.32
C ILE A 58 -3.90 4.50 0.46
N ASP A 59 -4.80 4.82 1.39
CA ASP A 59 -5.21 6.20 1.65
C ASP A 59 -4.06 7.01 2.27
N LEU A 60 -3.29 6.39 3.17
CA LEU A 60 -2.07 6.95 3.76
C LEU A 60 -1.04 7.27 2.68
N VAL A 61 -0.67 6.30 1.84
CA VAL A 61 0.33 6.47 0.78
C VAL A 61 -0.10 7.53 -0.24
N THR A 62 -1.37 7.52 -0.65
CA THR A 62 -1.90 8.51 -1.59
C THR A 62 -2.01 9.92 -1.00
N GLY A 63 -2.10 10.04 0.33
CA GLY A 63 -2.03 11.30 1.07
C GLY A 63 -0.62 11.89 1.18
N LYS A 64 0.42 11.05 1.31
CA LYS A 64 1.83 11.50 1.39
C LYS A 64 2.34 12.09 0.07
N GLY A 65 1.74 11.71 -1.05
CA GLY A 65 1.95 12.33 -2.36
C GLY A 65 2.66 11.44 -3.38
N PRO A 66 2.97 11.99 -4.57
CA PRO A 66 3.37 11.19 -5.73
C PRO A 66 4.67 10.40 -5.53
N LYS A 67 5.66 10.94 -4.81
CA LYS A 67 6.94 10.26 -4.54
C LYS A 67 6.74 9.00 -3.70
N SER A 68 5.94 9.10 -2.65
CA SER A 68 5.55 7.97 -1.79
C SER A 68 4.76 6.92 -2.56
N CYS A 69 3.84 7.36 -3.44
CA CYS A 69 3.11 6.45 -4.33
C CYS A 69 4.04 5.68 -5.28
N CYS A 70 5.08 6.33 -5.82
CA CYS A 70 6.07 5.65 -6.67
C CYS A 70 6.84 4.58 -5.88
N LYS A 71 7.32 4.90 -4.67
CA LYS A 71 8.00 3.93 -3.79
C LYS A 71 7.10 2.75 -3.46
N PHE A 72 5.84 3.02 -3.09
CA PHE A 72 4.84 2.00 -2.82
C PHE A 72 4.60 1.06 -4.01
N ILE A 73 4.45 1.60 -5.22
CA ILE A 73 4.27 0.79 -6.43
C ILE A 73 5.49 -0.10 -6.67
N LYS A 74 6.70 0.43 -6.48
CA LYS A 74 7.94 -0.34 -6.62
C LYS A 74 7.94 -1.54 -5.67
N HIS A 75 7.73 -1.30 -4.38
CA HIS A 75 7.65 -2.37 -3.37
C HIS A 75 6.52 -3.34 -3.64
N LEU A 76 5.37 -2.88 -4.12
CA LEU A 76 4.26 -3.74 -4.50
C LEU A 76 4.62 -4.67 -5.67
N CYS A 77 5.37 -4.18 -6.66
CA CYS A 77 5.85 -5.01 -7.75
C CYS A 77 6.89 -6.05 -7.30
N GLU A 78 7.66 -5.76 -6.27
CA GLU A 78 8.69 -6.66 -5.71
C GLU A 78 8.07 -7.72 -4.79
N GLU A 79 7.20 -7.31 -3.86
CA GLU A 79 6.57 -8.17 -2.86
C GLU A 79 5.39 -8.98 -3.39
N ASP A 80 4.59 -8.41 -4.31
CA ASP A 80 3.42 -9.07 -4.89
C ASP A 80 3.26 -8.76 -6.39
N PRO A 81 4.11 -9.38 -7.24
CA PRO A 81 4.04 -9.21 -8.69
C PRO A 81 2.66 -9.58 -9.28
N GLN A 82 1.94 -10.51 -8.65
CA GLN A 82 0.61 -10.93 -9.09
C GLN A 82 -0.43 -9.83 -8.86
N LEU A 83 -0.39 -9.19 -7.70
CA LEU A 83 -1.23 -8.04 -7.39
C LEU A 83 -0.85 -6.82 -8.23
N ALA A 84 0.44 -6.57 -8.43
CA ALA A 84 0.93 -5.53 -9.32
C ALA A 84 0.37 -5.71 -10.74
N SER A 85 0.43 -6.94 -11.26
CA SER A 85 -0.17 -7.30 -12.55
C SER A 85 -1.68 -7.06 -12.59
N LYS A 86 -2.43 -7.45 -11.55
CA LYS A 86 -3.87 -7.18 -11.44
C LYS A 86 -4.20 -5.68 -11.42
N MET A 87 -3.31 -4.88 -10.83
CA MET A 87 -3.44 -3.43 -10.88
C MET A 87 -3.06 -2.83 -12.24
N GLY A 88 -2.37 -3.58 -13.10
CA GLY A 88 -1.80 -3.08 -14.34
C GLY A 88 -0.54 -2.24 -14.10
N LEU A 89 0.19 -2.54 -13.03
CA LEU A 89 1.52 -2.01 -12.73
C LEU A 89 2.52 -2.93 -13.43
N HIS A 90 3.12 -2.45 -14.52
CA HIS A 90 4.15 -3.14 -15.30
C HIS A 90 5.23 -2.13 -15.71
#